data_AF-A0A661DGI2-F1
#
_entry.id   AF-A0A661DGI2-F1
#
_cell.length_a   1.000
_cell.length_b   1.000
_cell.length_c   1.000
_cell.angle_alpha   90.00
_cell.angle_beta   90.00
_cell.angle_gamma   90.00
#
_symmetry.space_group_name_H-M   'P 1'
#
loop_
_entity.id
_entity.type
_entity.pdbx_description
1 polymer ?
#
loop_
_entity_poly.entity_id
_entity_poly.type
_entity_poly.pdbx_seq_one_letter_code
_entity_poly.pdbx_strand_id
1 'polypeptide(L)'
;MQKQQNTINKLICIGVLGLTLLILTFFVSKIIFTVVMFFVILYILTNNLGDIKMLKFLKHWGKSNAKRAGTETRKLAARLDKEGFNDAVLGEMQEEMTKIGIRLSEARQRCNKERKEADEVQELFTQRKSAAQAIKAMVDAGDETKKPSLMKMLDLLESTQSSVEKEVQEAEFWDKNLGIVQEQYDKAAGELKGAKSKISQGTAKMEQAEMKAEQAKMLEEQSKRASGLSSSMSSLDIALGSLDDAVTKADAEADASSMSYETFKTSNIEDEDDVIKEAMLAASGKGAGASIEDRMNAL
;
A
#
# COMPACT_ATOMS: atom_id res chain seq x y z
N MET A 1 63.15 -36.56 -19.83
CA MET A 1 61.86 -35.88 -20.09
C MET A 1 60.68 -36.48 -19.30
N GLN A 2 60.58 -37.80 -19.09
CA GLN A 2 59.48 -38.42 -18.30
C GLN A 2 59.30 -37.89 -16.86
N LYS A 3 60.38 -37.43 -16.20
CA LYS A 3 60.32 -36.96 -14.81
C LYS A 3 59.56 -35.63 -14.64
N GLN A 4 59.55 -34.76 -15.65
CA GLN A 4 58.79 -33.50 -15.59
C GLN A 4 57.29 -33.70 -15.88
N GLN A 5 56.95 -34.65 -16.75
CA GLN A 5 55.56 -34.93 -17.13
C GLN A 5 54.76 -35.52 -15.96
N ASN A 6 55.42 -36.32 -15.10
CA ASN A 6 54.82 -36.82 -13.86
C ASN A 6 54.59 -35.71 -12.81
N THR A 7 55.40 -34.65 -12.80
CA THR A 7 55.20 -33.53 -11.86
C THR A 7 54.01 -32.67 -12.29
N ILE A 8 53.85 -32.44 -13.61
CA ILE A 8 52.73 -31.66 -14.16
C ILE A 8 51.40 -32.39 -13.96
N ASN A 9 51.34 -33.71 -14.21
CA ASN A 9 50.11 -34.49 -13.98
C ASN A 9 49.72 -34.54 -12.50
N LYS A 10 50.69 -34.54 -11.56
CA LYS A 10 50.39 -34.45 -10.13
C LYS A 10 49.82 -33.09 -9.73
N LEU A 11 50.34 -31.99 -10.30
CA LEU A 11 49.81 -30.64 -10.05
C LEU A 11 48.38 -30.45 -10.60
N ILE A 12 48.08 -31.02 -11.75
CA ILE A 12 46.73 -30.97 -12.34
C ILE A 12 45.73 -31.78 -11.49
N CYS A 13 46.11 -32.98 -11.03
CA CYS A 13 45.23 -33.78 -10.16
C CYS A 13 44.93 -33.08 -8.82
N ILE A 14 45.90 -32.38 -8.22
CA ILE A 14 45.69 -31.64 -6.96
C ILE A 14 44.76 -30.43 -7.19
N GLY A 15 44.91 -29.72 -8.31
CA GLY A 15 44.05 -28.58 -8.66
C GLY A 15 42.59 -28.97 -8.91
N VAL A 16 42.36 -30.07 -9.61
CA VAL A 16 41.00 -30.57 -9.89
C VAL A 16 40.32 -31.07 -8.60
N LEU A 17 41.06 -31.79 -7.74
CA LEU A 17 40.54 -32.22 -6.43
C LEU A 17 40.20 -31.02 -5.53
N GLY A 18 41.05 -29.99 -5.50
CA GLY A 18 40.79 -28.76 -4.73
C GLY A 18 39.56 -27.99 -5.21
N LEU A 19 39.36 -27.88 -6.53
CA LEU A 19 38.21 -27.19 -7.11
C LEU A 19 36.89 -27.94 -6.84
N THR A 20 36.90 -29.28 -6.93
CA THR A 20 35.72 -30.09 -6.60
C THR A 20 35.35 -30.01 -5.11
N LEU A 21 36.34 -29.94 -4.21
CA LEU A 21 36.09 -29.77 -2.78
C LEU A 21 35.46 -28.39 -2.48
N LEU A 22 35.90 -27.35 -3.19
CA LEU A 22 35.42 -25.98 -3.00
C LEU A 22 33.98 -25.80 -3.55
N ILE A 23 33.64 -26.46 -4.65
CA ILE A 23 32.26 -26.47 -5.16
C ILE A 23 31.34 -27.24 -4.20
N LEU A 24 31.81 -28.35 -3.61
CA LEU A 24 31.02 -29.12 -2.64
C LEU A 24 30.73 -28.33 -1.36
N THR A 25 31.71 -27.59 -0.84
CA THR A 25 31.51 -26.77 0.39
C THR A 25 30.57 -25.60 0.16
N PHE A 26 30.59 -24.97 -1.03
CA PHE A 26 29.61 -23.94 -1.39
C PHE A 26 28.17 -24.50 -1.51
N PHE A 27 28.01 -25.69 -2.07
CA PHE A 27 26.70 -26.34 -2.17
C PHE A 27 26.14 -26.76 -0.80
N VAL A 28 26.98 -27.34 0.07
CA VAL A 28 26.58 -27.73 1.43
C VAL A 28 26.19 -26.50 2.26
N SER A 29 26.92 -25.38 2.14
CA SER A 29 26.60 -24.14 2.82
C SER A 29 25.24 -23.55 2.38
N LYS A 30 24.95 -23.56 1.07
CA LYS A 30 23.64 -23.11 0.55
C LYS A 30 22.48 -23.98 1.04
N ILE A 31 22.66 -25.30 1.10
CA ILE A 31 21.62 -26.23 1.58
C ILE A 31 21.37 -26.02 3.08
N ILE A 32 22.42 -25.90 3.88
CA ILE A 32 22.29 -25.65 5.33
C ILE A 32 21.59 -24.30 5.58
N PHE A 33 21.97 -23.24 4.85
CA PHE A 33 21.32 -21.94 4.99
C PHE A 33 19.84 -21.98 4.63
N THR A 34 19.47 -22.71 3.58
CA THR A 34 18.06 -22.85 3.15
C THR A 34 17.25 -23.64 4.18
N VAL A 35 17.80 -24.72 4.74
CA VAL A 35 17.13 -25.53 5.78
C VAL A 35 17.00 -24.75 7.08
N VAL A 36 18.04 -24.03 7.51
CA VAL A 36 17.98 -23.19 8.72
C VAL A 36 16.98 -22.06 8.54
N MET A 37 16.95 -21.40 7.37
CA MET A 37 15.97 -20.36 7.10
C MET A 37 14.54 -20.91 7.09
N PHE A 38 14.34 -22.12 6.54
CA PHE A 38 13.04 -22.79 6.57
C PHE A 38 12.60 -23.12 8.01
N PHE A 39 13.51 -23.63 8.86
CA PHE A 39 13.21 -23.88 10.27
C PHE A 39 12.98 -22.60 11.08
N VAL A 40 13.69 -21.51 10.79
CA VAL A 40 13.45 -20.20 11.43
C VAL A 40 12.09 -19.64 11.01
N ILE A 41 11.71 -19.75 9.73
CA ILE A 41 10.38 -19.35 9.24
C ILE A 41 9.30 -20.24 9.88
N LEU A 42 9.52 -21.55 9.97
CA LEU A 42 8.60 -22.49 10.61
C LEU A 42 8.47 -22.21 12.12
N TYR A 43 9.57 -21.87 12.80
CA TYR A 43 9.61 -21.50 14.22
C TYR A 43 8.93 -20.15 14.50
N ILE A 44 9.05 -19.18 13.59
CA ILE A 44 8.32 -17.90 13.63
C ILE A 44 6.82 -18.12 13.38
N LEU A 45 6.47 -19.08 12.52
CA LEU A 45 5.08 -19.44 12.22
C LEU A 45 4.43 -20.23 13.36
N THR A 46 5.12 -21.16 14.02
CA THR A 46 4.54 -22.01 15.08
C THR A 46 4.49 -21.34 16.45
N ASN A 47 5.48 -20.51 16.81
CA ASN A 47 5.47 -19.80 18.11
C ASN A 47 4.52 -18.59 18.16
N ASN A 48 3.83 -18.28 17.07
CA ASN A 48 2.80 -17.24 17.07
C ASN A 48 1.39 -17.77 17.34
N LEU A 49 1.17 -19.07 17.57
CA LEU A 49 -0.19 -19.64 17.66
C LEU A 49 -0.78 -19.82 19.08
N GLY A 50 -0.01 -19.63 20.14
CA GLY A 50 -0.49 -19.77 21.54
C GLY A 50 -1.23 -18.56 22.10
N ASP A 51 -0.89 -17.35 21.63
CA ASP A 51 -1.40 -16.08 22.19
C ASP A 51 -2.57 -15.47 21.40
N ILE A 52 -2.95 -16.06 20.27
CA ILE A 52 -3.83 -15.43 19.28
C ILE A 52 -5.24 -15.13 19.80
N LYS A 53 -5.76 -15.88 20.78
CA LYS A 53 -7.16 -15.67 21.23
C LYS A 53 -7.30 -14.51 22.22
N MET A 54 -6.39 -14.36 23.18
CA MET A 54 -6.39 -13.23 24.13
C MET A 54 -5.79 -11.94 23.53
N LEU A 55 -4.75 -12.03 22.70
CA LEU A 55 -4.18 -10.87 22.01
C LEU A 55 -5.07 -10.37 20.86
N LYS A 56 -5.85 -11.22 20.17
CA LYS A 56 -6.90 -10.71 19.25
C LYS A 56 -8.00 -9.98 20.02
N PHE A 57 -8.40 -10.47 21.19
CA PHE A 57 -9.41 -9.79 22.01
C PHE A 57 -8.92 -8.43 22.50
N LEU A 58 -7.72 -8.35 23.10
CA LEU A 58 -7.09 -7.08 23.52
C LEU A 58 -6.79 -6.13 22.35
N LYS A 59 -6.41 -6.66 21.18
CA LYS A 59 -6.19 -5.88 19.96
C LYS A 59 -7.49 -5.38 19.35
N HIS A 60 -8.61 -6.10 19.44
CA HIS A 60 -9.91 -5.62 18.98
C HIS A 60 -10.56 -4.66 19.99
N TRP A 61 -10.44 -4.94 21.29
CA TRP A 61 -10.92 -4.08 22.37
C TRP A 61 -10.17 -2.74 22.40
N GLY A 62 -8.83 -2.78 22.37
CA GLY A 62 -7.98 -1.60 22.28
C GLY A 62 -8.11 -0.83 20.97
N LYS A 63 -8.33 -1.50 19.83
CA LYS A 63 -8.51 -0.83 18.53
C LYS A 63 -9.88 -0.18 18.37
N SER A 64 -10.91 -0.61 19.09
CA SER A 64 -12.22 0.08 19.10
C SER A 64 -12.21 1.34 19.96
N ASN A 65 -11.57 1.29 21.14
CA ASN A 65 -11.45 2.43 22.05
C ASN A 65 -10.36 3.43 21.63
N ALA A 66 -9.23 2.99 21.09
CA ALA A 66 -8.19 3.88 20.56
C ALA A 66 -8.60 4.56 19.24
N LYS A 67 -9.43 3.91 18.41
CA LYS A 67 -10.01 4.57 17.24
C LYS A 67 -10.99 5.67 17.66
N ARG A 68 -11.87 5.41 18.65
CA ARG A 68 -12.80 6.42 19.19
C ARG A 68 -12.09 7.56 19.91
N ALA A 69 -11.15 7.26 20.82
CA ALA A 69 -10.34 8.27 21.51
C ALA A 69 -9.45 9.05 20.53
N GLY A 70 -8.88 8.40 19.52
CA GLY A 70 -8.05 9.02 18.48
C GLY A 70 -8.84 9.83 17.45
N THR A 71 -10.13 9.55 17.23
CA THR A 71 -11.01 10.38 16.38
C THR A 71 -11.55 11.57 17.14
N GLU A 72 -11.92 11.42 18.42
CA GLU A 72 -12.41 12.55 19.23
C GLU A 72 -11.27 13.51 19.60
N THR A 73 -10.07 13.02 19.92
CA THR A 73 -8.89 13.89 20.10
C THR A 73 -8.45 14.56 18.81
N ARG A 74 -8.54 13.90 17.64
CA ARG A 74 -8.31 14.55 16.34
C ARG A 74 -9.36 15.59 16.00
N LYS A 75 -10.64 15.35 16.30
CA LYS A 75 -11.71 16.36 16.13
C LYS A 75 -11.51 17.54 17.07
N LEU A 76 -11.05 17.31 18.30
CA LEU A 76 -10.76 18.36 19.29
C LEU A 76 -9.53 19.18 18.87
N ALA A 77 -8.45 18.51 18.45
CA ALA A 77 -7.23 19.15 17.95
C ALA A 77 -7.49 19.93 16.65
N ALA A 78 -8.24 19.38 15.69
CA ALA A 78 -8.61 20.05 14.45
C ALA A 78 -9.56 21.25 14.67
N ARG A 79 -10.26 21.31 15.82
CA ARG A 79 -11.06 22.48 16.23
C ARG A 79 -10.22 23.55 16.93
N LEU A 80 -9.16 23.15 17.64
CA LEU A 80 -8.26 24.04 18.39
C LEU A 80 -7.15 24.63 17.52
N ASP A 81 -6.67 23.90 16.52
CA ASP A 81 -5.65 24.32 15.55
C ASP A 81 -5.93 23.72 14.16
N LYS A 82 -6.87 24.35 13.45
CA LYS A 82 -7.27 23.96 12.07
C LYS A 82 -6.09 23.98 11.11
N GLU A 83 -5.23 24.98 11.21
CA GLU A 83 -4.13 25.20 10.27
C GLU A 83 -2.99 24.22 10.55
N GLY A 84 -2.56 24.06 11.81
CA GLY A 84 -1.50 23.13 12.17
C GLY A 84 -1.84 21.67 11.88
N PHE A 85 -3.09 21.24 12.06
CA PHE A 85 -3.50 19.87 11.71
C PHE A 85 -3.49 19.62 10.18
N ASN A 86 -3.99 20.58 9.40
CA ASN A 86 -4.00 20.48 7.94
C ASN A 86 -2.58 20.51 7.37
N ASP A 87 -1.71 21.37 7.91
CA ASP A 87 -0.32 21.50 7.49
C ASP A 87 0.51 20.27 7.88
N ALA A 88 0.28 19.69 9.06
CA ALA A 88 0.96 18.47 9.48
C ALA A 88 0.59 17.27 8.59
N VAL A 89 -0.71 17.08 8.30
CA VAL A 89 -1.18 15.98 7.45
C VAL A 89 -0.71 16.16 6.01
N LEU A 90 -0.80 17.37 5.46
CA LEU A 90 -0.29 17.64 4.11
C LEU A 90 1.24 17.54 4.04
N GLY A 91 1.94 17.96 5.10
CA GLY A 91 3.39 17.85 5.24
C GLY A 91 3.87 16.40 5.23
N GLU A 92 3.24 15.52 6.01
CA GLU A 92 3.56 14.08 6.02
C GLU A 92 3.36 13.46 4.63
N MET A 93 2.24 13.76 3.97
CA MET A 93 1.98 13.28 2.61
C MET A 93 2.98 13.85 1.57
N GLN A 94 3.43 15.10 1.73
CA GLN A 94 4.45 15.71 0.87
C GLN A 94 5.83 15.09 1.10
N GLU A 95 6.18 14.75 2.35
CA GLU A 95 7.42 14.06 2.68
C GLU A 95 7.45 12.66 2.05
N GLU A 96 6.37 11.88 2.19
CA GLU A 96 6.25 10.57 1.55
C GLU A 96 6.31 10.67 0.01
N MET A 97 5.64 11.66 -0.58
CA MET A 97 5.73 11.92 -2.02
C MET A 97 7.16 12.27 -2.44
N THR A 98 7.90 13.01 -1.63
CA THR A 98 9.31 13.35 -1.89
C THR A 98 10.19 12.11 -1.83
N LYS A 99 10.01 11.25 -0.82
CA LYS A 99 10.74 9.97 -0.70
C LYS A 99 10.49 9.07 -1.91
N ILE A 100 9.25 8.94 -2.35
CA ILE A 100 8.90 8.17 -3.55
C ILE A 100 9.49 8.84 -4.81
N GLY A 101 9.48 10.16 -4.89
CA GLY A 101 10.10 10.92 -5.99
C GLY A 101 11.60 10.67 -6.13
N ILE A 102 12.33 10.61 -5.01
CA ILE A 102 13.76 10.24 -5.01
C ILE A 102 13.94 8.82 -5.54
N ARG A 103 13.17 7.85 -5.03
CA ARG A 103 13.22 6.45 -5.51
C ARG A 103 12.89 6.34 -7.00
N LEU A 104 11.94 7.13 -7.49
CA LEU A 104 11.61 7.18 -8.92
C LEU A 104 12.79 7.70 -9.76
N SER A 105 13.46 8.75 -9.29
CA SER A 105 14.67 9.26 -9.94
C SER A 105 15.79 8.22 -9.97
N GLU A 106 16.07 7.57 -8.84
CA GLU A 106 17.06 6.49 -8.74
C GLU A 106 16.70 5.31 -9.66
N ALA A 107 15.44 4.88 -9.67
CA ALA A 107 14.96 3.81 -10.53
C ALA A 107 15.12 4.16 -12.02
N ARG A 108 14.84 5.41 -12.42
CA ARG A 108 15.05 5.90 -13.80
C ARG A 108 16.52 5.90 -14.19
N GLN A 109 17.39 6.39 -13.31
CA GLN A 109 18.83 6.38 -13.58
C GLN A 109 19.35 4.95 -13.75
N ARG A 110 18.89 4.04 -12.90
CA ARG A 110 19.29 2.63 -12.97
C ARG A 110 18.77 1.94 -14.21
N CYS A 111 17.47 2.05 -14.50
CA CYS A 111 16.86 1.55 -15.74
C CYS A 111 17.61 2.06 -16.99
N ASN A 112 17.91 3.37 -17.05
CA ASN A 112 18.65 3.94 -18.17
C ASN A 112 20.08 3.40 -18.29
N LYS A 113 20.74 3.11 -17.17
CA LYS A 113 22.08 2.54 -17.16
C LYS A 113 22.05 1.10 -17.71
N GLU A 114 21.17 0.28 -17.15
CA GLU A 114 21.10 -1.16 -17.44
C GLU A 114 20.60 -1.40 -18.88
N ARG A 115 19.70 -0.54 -19.39
CA ARG A 115 19.34 -0.52 -20.82
C ARG A 115 20.54 -0.27 -21.72
N LYS A 116 21.39 0.71 -21.39
CA LYS A 116 22.59 0.99 -22.17
C LYS A 116 23.57 -0.18 -22.14
N GLU A 117 23.77 -0.79 -20.98
CA GLU A 117 24.64 -1.97 -20.84
C GLU A 117 24.11 -3.14 -21.67
N ALA A 118 22.81 -3.41 -21.66
CA ALA A 118 22.17 -4.41 -22.51
C ALA A 118 22.30 -4.10 -24.00
N ASP A 119 22.05 -2.85 -24.42
CA ASP A 119 22.17 -2.40 -25.80
C ASP A 119 23.61 -2.55 -26.33
N GLU A 120 24.60 -2.11 -25.55
CA GLU A 120 26.02 -2.21 -25.90
C GLU A 120 26.46 -3.68 -26.07
N VAL A 121 26.02 -4.56 -25.17
CA VAL A 121 26.33 -5.99 -25.23
C VAL A 121 25.63 -6.66 -26.41
N GLN A 122 24.40 -6.28 -26.72
CA GLN A 122 23.66 -6.79 -27.87
C GLN A 122 24.24 -6.31 -29.21
N GLU A 123 24.68 -5.05 -29.28
CA GLU A 123 25.36 -4.50 -30.44
C GLU A 123 26.68 -5.25 -30.70
N LEU A 124 27.49 -5.45 -29.65
CA LEU A 124 28.74 -6.20 -29.73
C LEU A 124 28.53 -7.65 -30.17
N PHE A 125 27.48 -8.30 -29.65
CA PHE A 125 27.10 -9.65 -30.08
C PHE A 125 26.71 -9.68 -31.57
N THR A 126 25.93 -8.69 -32.02
CA THR A 126 25.52 -8.55 -33.43
C THR A 126 26.73 -8.32 -34.34
N GLN A 127 27.69 -7.51 -33.90
CA GLN A 127 28.95 -7.29 -34.61
C GLN A 127 29.78 -8.57 -34.72
N ARG A 128 29.88 -9.35 -33.64
CA ARG A 128 30.58 -10.65 -33.66
C ARG A 128 29.88 -11.64 -34.61
N LYS A 129 28.55 -11.64 -34.63
CA LYS A 129 27.75 -12.49 -35.52
C LYS A 129 27.97 -12.13 -36.99
N SER A 130 27.99 -10.84 -37.33
CA SER A 130 28.26 -10.40 -38.71
C SER A 130 29.70 -10.71 -39.13
N ALA A 131 30.67 -10.56 -38.23
CA ALA A 131 32.05 -10.96 -38.47
C ALA A 131 32.18 -12.48 -38.72
N ALA A 132 31.51 -13.31 -37.92
CA ALA A 132 31.48 -14.76 -38.12
C ALA A 132 30.84 -15.13 -39.47
N GLN A 133 29.76 -14.45 -39.88
CA GLN A 133 29.13 -14.63 -41.19
C GLN A 133 30.07 -14.27 -42.35
N ALA A 134 30.82 -13.18 -42.24
CA ALA A 134 31.79 -12.78 -43.24
C ALA A 134 32.93 -13.80 -43.39
N ILE A 135 33.46 -14.32 -42.27
CA ILE A 135 34.48 -15.38 -42.29
C ILE A 135 33.91 -16.66 -42.90
N LYS A 136 32.67 -17.03 -42.55
CA LYS A 136 32.00 -18.19 -43.15
C LYS A 136 31.89 -18.05 -44.67
N ALA A 137 31.52 -16.88 -45.18
CA ALA A 137 31.43 -16.65 -46.63
C ALA A 137 32.79 -16.84 -47.33
N MET A 138 33.92 -16.48 -46.70
CA MET A 138 35.25 -16.73 -47.24
C MET A 138 35.61 -18.22 -47.27
N VAL A 139 35.23 -18.96 -46.23
CA VAL A 139 35.39 -20.43 -46.19
C VAL A 139 34.54 -21.09 -47.27
N ASP A 140 33.29 -20.67 -47.41
CA ASP A 140 32.37 -21.20 -48.45
C ASP A 140 32.88 -20.88 -49.87
N ALA A 141 33.60 -19.77 -50.04
CA ALA A 141 34.28 -19.41 -51.29
C ALA A 141 35.59 -20.19 -51.55
N GLY A 142 35.99 -21.08 -50.64
CA GLY A 142 37.12 -22.00 -50.81
C GLY A 142 38.39 -21.67 -50.02
N ASP A 143 38.41 -20.59 -49.21
CA ASP A 143 39.56 -20.29 -48.34
C ASP A 143 39.50 -21.09 -47.03
N GLU A 144 39.90 -22.36 -47.13
CA GLU A 144 39.99 -23.33 -46.04
C GLU A 144 40.88 -22.87 -44.88
N THR A 145 41.83 -21.94 -45.12
CA THR A 145 42.74 -21.43 -44.09
C THR A 145 42.02 -20.62 -43.00
N LYS A 146 40.79 -20.15 -43.27
CA LYS A 146 39.98 -19.36 -42.33
C LYS A 146 39.13 -20.20 -41.37
N LYS A 147 39.02 -21.52 -41.58
CA LYS A 147 38.22 -22.41 -40.72
C LYS A 147 38.55 -22.32 -39.23
N PRO A 148 39.83 -22.28 -38.79
CA PRO A 148 40.15 -22.13 -37.37
C PRO A 148 39.66 -20.80 -36.78
N SER A 149 39.68 -19.72 -37.56
CA SER A 149 39.16 -18.41 -37.12
C SER A 149 37.63 -18.41 -37.03
N LEU A 150 36.95 -19.11 -37.93
CA LEU A 150 35.49 -19.30 -37.85
C LEU A 150 35.12 -20.04 -36.56
N MET A 151 35.79 -21.17 -36.27
CA MET A 151 35.54 -21.93 -35.04
C MET A 151 35.73 -21.09 -33.78
N LYS A 152 36.83 -20.33 -33.69
CA LYS A 152 37.06 -19.41 -32.56
C LYS A 152 35.96 -18.36 -32.41
N MET A 153 35.42 -17.84 -33.51
CA MET A 153 34.31 -16.88 -33.45
C MET A 153 33.00 -17.53 -33.02
N LEU A 154 32.74 -18.77 -33.43
CA LEU A 154 31.56 -19.52 -32.98
C LEU A 154 31.65 -19.83 -31.48
N ASP A 155 32.80 -20.30 -30.98
CA ASP A 155 33.04 -20.51 -29.55
C ASP A 155 32.85 -19.22 -28.73
N LEU A 156 33.31 -18.08 -29.27
CA LEU A 156 33.13 -16.77 -28.65
C LEU A 156 31.65 -16.34 -28.64
N LEU A 157 30.91 -16.60 -29.72
CA LEU A 157 29.46 -16.31 -29.78
C LEU A 157 28.69 -17.17 -28.78
N GLU A 158 28.97 -18.47 -28.70
CA GLU A 158 28.32 -19.38 -27.76
C GLU A 158 28.59 -18.98 -26.29
N SER A 159 29.83 -18.67 -25.97
CA SER A 159 30.20 -18.24 -24.60
C SER A 159 29.65 -16.86 -24.21
N THR A 160 29.31 -16.00 -25.18
CA THR A 160 28.80 -14.65 -24.92
C THR A 160 27.28 -14.57 -24.97
N GLN A 161 26.61 -15.57 -25.54
CA GLN A 161 25.14 -15.62 -25.61
C GLN A 161 24.50 -15.55 -24.23
N SER A 162 24.99 -16.33 -23.25
CA SER A 162 24.44 -16.30 -21.89
C SER A 162 24.63 -14.95 -21.20
N SER A 163 25.69 -14.22 -21.53
CA SER A 163 25.92 -12.87 -21.01
C SER A 163 24.90 -11.90 -21.59
N VAL A 164 24.66 -11.93 -22.91
CA VAL A 164 23.64 -11.09 -23.56
C VAL A 164 22.26 -11.35 -22.96
N GLU A 165 21.88 -12.62 -22.81
CA GLU A 165 20.58 -13.00 -22.24
C GLU A 165 20.42 -12.49 -20.80
N LYS A 166 21.50 -12.55 -20.01
CA LYS A 166 21.52 -12.03 -18.64
C LYS A 166 21.33 -10.51 -18.60
N GLU A 167 22.10 -9.75 -19.38
CA GLU A 167 22.01 -8.28 -19.40
C GLU A 167 20.63 -7.81 -19.88
N VAL A 168 20.06 -8.47 -20.90
CA VAL A 168 18.68 -8.18 -21.36
C VAL A 168 17.66 -8.47 -20.27
N GLN A 169 17.78 -9.59 -19.55
CA GLN A 169 16.89 -9.90 -18.42
C GLN A 169 17.02 -8.91 -17.27
N GLU A 170 18.24 -8.43 -16.99
CA GLU A 170 18.49 -7.41 -15.97
C GLU A 170 17.85 -6.07 -16.37
N ALA A 171 17.99 -5.64 -17.63
CA ALA A 171 17.31 -4.46 -18.16
C ALA A 171 15.77 -4.59 -18.07
N GLU A 172 15.20 -5.73 -18.45
CA GLU A 172 13.75 -6.00 -18.33
C GLU A 172 13.26 -5.98 -16.87
N PHE A 173 14.07 -6.51 -15.94
CA PHE A 173 13.75 -6.46 -14.53
C PHE A 173 13.67 -5.02 -14.03
N TRP A 174 14.66 -4.18 -14.39
CA TRP A 174 14.69 -2.78 -13.99
C TRP A 174 13.59 -1.95 -14.65
N ASP A 175 13.19 -2.29 -15.87
CA ASP A 175 12.02 -1.71 -16.54
C ASP A 175 10.72 -1.98 -15.78
N LYS A 176 10.49 -3.23 -15.37
CA LYS A 176 9.33 -3.61 -14.55
C LYS A 176 9.36 -2.90 -13.20
N ASN A 177 10.53 -2.84 -12.56
CA ASN A 177 10.69 -2.13 -11.30
C ASN A 177 10.41 -0.62 -11.43
N LEU A 178 10.86 0.01 -12.52
CA LEU A 178 10.54 1.42 -12.81
C LEU A 178 9.03 1.62 -12.95
N GLY A 179 8.33 0.71 -13.64
CA GLY A 179 6.86 0.74 -13.75
C GLY A 179 6.17 0.71 -12.39
N ILE A 180 6.60 -0.17 -11.49
CA ILE A 180 6.05 -0.28 -10.12
C ILE A 180 6.26 1.01 -9.32
N VAL A 181 7.47 1.59 -9.37
CA VAL A 181 7.79 2.83 -8.63
C VAL A 181 7.04 4.02 -9.22
N GLN A 182 6.88 4.07 -10.54
CA GLN A 182 6.09 5.09 -11.24
C GLN A 182 4.62 5.03 -10.82
N GLU A 183 4.02 3.83 -10.76
CA GLU A 183 2.64 3.65 -10.29
C GLU A 183 2.46 4.10 -8.83
N GLN A 184 3.43 3.77 -7.95
CA GLN A 184 3.41 4.22 -6.56
C GLN A 184 3.47 5.76 -6.45
N TYR A 185 4.31 6.39 -7.28
CA TYR A 185 4.41 7.85 -7.34
C TYR A 185 3.09 8.49 -7.80
N ASP A 186 2.49 7.97 -8.87
CA ASP A 186 1.24 8.50 -9.43
C ASP A 186 0.07 8.33 -8.45
N LYS A 187 0.04 7.19 -7.72
CA LYS A 187 -0.92 6.95 -6.65
C LYS A 187 -0.76 7.94 -5.50
N ALA A 188 0.47 8.13 -5.01
CA ALA A 188 0.75 9.08 -3.93
C ALA A 188 0.42 10.52 -4.32
N ALA A 189 0.72 10.92 -5.56
CA ALA A 189 0.36 12.22 -6.10
C ALA A 189 -1.18 12.41 -6.18
N GLY A 190 -1.89 11.37 -6.61
CA GLY A 190 -3.35 11.34 -6.63
C GLY A 190 -3.95 11.47 -5.22
N GLU A 191 -3.42 10.74 -4.24
CA GLU A 191 -3.84 10.81 -2.84
C GLU A 191 -3.59 12.21 -2.25
N LEU A 192 -2.42 12.80 -2.49
CA LEU A 192 -2.10 14.17 -2.03
C LEU A 192 -3.05 15.21 -2.64
N LYS A 193 -3.30 15.13 -3.95
CA LYS A 193 -4.27 16.01 -4.62
C LYS A 193 -5.68 15.85 -4.05
N GLY A 194 -6.10 14.60 -3.81
CA GLY A 194 -7.38 14.27 -3.18
C GLY A 194 -7.49 14.82 -1.75
N ALA A 195 -6.44 14.69 -0.94
CA ALA A 195 -6.38 15.23 0.40
C ALA A 195 -6.48 16.76 0.42
N LYS A 196 -5.71 17.45 -0.44
CA LYS A 196 -5.80 18.93 -0.59
C LYS A 196 -7.22 19.38 -0.95
N SER A 197 -7.87 18.69 -1.88
CA SER A 197 -9.26 19.00 -2.26
C SER A 197 -10.25 18.79 -1.11
N LYS A 198 -10.13 17.67 -0.37
CA LYS A 198 -10.97 17.38 0.80
C LYS A 198 -10.77 18.39 1.92
N ILE A 199 -9.53 18.80 2.19
CA ILE A 199 -9.21 19.83 3.18
C ILE A 199 -9.84 21.16 2.77
N SER A 200 -9.65 21.62 1.54
CA SER A 200 -10.25 22.86 1.04
C SER A 200 -11.79 22.86 1.15
N GLN A 201 -12.45 21.77 0.75
CA GLN A 201 -13.90 21.61 0.90
C GLN A 201 -14.34 21.57 2.36
N GLY A 202 -13.58 20.90 3.22
CA GLY A 202 -13.83 20.81 4.66
C GLY A 202 -13.74 22.18 5.33
N THR A 203 -12.68 22.94 5.04
CA THR A 203 -12.48 24.30 5.55
C THR A 203 -13.62 25.23 5.16
N ALA A 204 -14.03 25.23 3.89
CA ALA A 204 -15.16 26.03 3.43
C ALA A 204 -16.49 25.66 4.11
N LYS A 205 -16.74 24.37 4.32
CA LYS A 205 -17.93 23.90 5.07
C LYS A 205 -17.89 24.31 6.54
N MET A 206 -16.72 24.27 7.17
CA MET A 206 -16.56 24.70 8.56
C MET A 206 -16.75 26.20 8.72
N GLU A 207 -16.21 27.02 7.81
CA GLU A 207 -16.44 28.47 7.79
C GLU A 207 -17.94 28.80 7.64
N GLN A 208 -18.64 28.08 6.76
CA GLN A 208 -20.09 28.21 6.64
C GLN A 208 -20.83 27.83 7.93
N ALA A 209 -20.39 26.76 8.61
CA ALA A 209 -20.98 26.34 9.88
C ALA A 209 -20.72 27.35 11.00
N GLU A 210 -19.54 27.96 11.06
CA GLU A 210 -19.18 29.01 12.01
C GLU A 210 -20.03 30.26 11.81
N MET A 211 -20.23 30.71 10.57
CA MET A 211 -21.14 31.83 10.29
C MET A 211 -22.59 31.54 10.72
N LYS A 212 -23.08 30.31 10.53
CA LYS A 212 -24.43 29.91 10.99
C LYS A 212 -24.53 29.86 12.51
N ALA A 213 -23.50 29.38 13.19
CA ALA A 213 -23.45 29.34 14.64
C ALA A 213 -23.43 30.76 15.23
N GLU A 214 -22.65 31.67 14.64
CA GLU A 214 -22.61 33.08 15.06
C GLU A 214 -23.96 33.77 14.83
N GLN A 215 -24.61 33.52 13.69
CA GLN A 215 -25.97 34.01 13.44
C GLN A 215 -26.98 33.48 14.46
N ALA A 216 -26.94 32.18 14.78
CA ALA A 216 -27.81 31.59 15.78
C ALA A 216 -27.58 32.22 17.16
N LYS A 217 -26.33 32.47 17.53
CA LYS A 217 -25.96 33.14 18.79
C LYS A 217 -26.46 34.59 18.83
N MET A 218 -26.30 35.35 17.74
CA MET A 218 -26.83 36.70 17.64
C MET A 218 -28.35 36.74 17.77
N LEU A 219 -29.06 35.78 17.15
CA LEU A 219 -30.52 35.67 17.27
C LEU A 219 -30.95 35.26 18.69
N GLU A 220 -30.21 34.37 19.34
CA GLU A 220 -30.43 34.00 20.73
C GLU A 220 -30.25 35.21 21.66
N GLU A 221 -29.17 35.97 21.50
CA GLU A 221 -28.92 37.20 22.28
C GLU A 221 -30.00 38.26 22.03
N GLN A 222 -30.43 38.44 20.78
CA GLN A 222 -31.54 39.34 20.45
C GLN A 222 -32.85 38.88 21.07
N SER A 223 -33.15 37.58 21.05
CA SER A 223 -34.33 37.02 21.71
C SER A 223 -34.27 37.21 23.22
N LYS A 224 -33.11 37.00 23.86
CA LYS A 224 -32.91 37.26 25.29
C LYS A 224 -33.13 38.74 25.65
N ARG A 225 -32.66 39.67 24.80
CA ARG A 225 -32.89 41.11 24.96
C ARG A 225 -34.36 41.48 24.74
N ALA A 226 -35.00 40.94 23.71
CA ALA A 226 -36.40 41.21 23.35
C ALA A 226 -37.40 40.66 24.38
N SER A 227 -37.10 39.53 25.02
CA SER A 227 -37.90 38.98 26.12
C SER A 227 -37.75 39.76 27.44
N GLY A 228 -37.07 40.91 27.44
CA GLY A 228 -36.91 41.77 28.62
C GLY A 228 -35.91 41.27 29.66
N LEU A 229 -35.17 40.19 29.37
CA LEU A 229 -34.23 39.58 30.30
C LEU A 229 -32.95 40.42 30.51
N SER A 230 -32.66 41.40 29.64
CA SER A 230 -31.42 42.19 29.73
C SER A 230 -31.50 43.45 30.60
N SER A 231 -32.66 43.79 31.19
CA SER A 231 -32.85 45.07 31.92
C SER A 231 -33.42 44.94 33.34
N SER A 232 -33.85 43.76 33.78
CA SER A 232 -34.50 43.59 35.10
C SER A 232 -33.74 42.69 36.09
N MET A 233 -32.48 42.35 35.82
CA MET A 233 -31.63 41.51 36.67
C MET A 233 -30.66 42.32 37.58
N SER A 234 -31.15 43.32 38.32
CA SER A 234 -30.39 43.92 39.43
C SER A 234 -31.10 43.80 40.79
N SER A 235 -32.34 43.32 40.83
CA SER A 235 -33.11 43.15 42.07
C SER A 235 -33.83 41.80 42.17
N LEU A 236 -33.65 40.92 41.17
CA LEU A 236 -34.28 39.60 41.07
C LEU A 236 -33.35 38.45 41.54
N ASP A 237 -32.14 38.75 42.02
CA ASP A 237 -31.13 37.75 42.43
C ASP A 237 -31.51 36.94 43.69
N ILE A 238 -32.50 37.39 44.46
CA ILE A 238 -32.95 36.70 45.68
C ILE A 238 -34.17 35.78 45.41
N ALA A 239 -34.91 36.01 44.32
CA ALA A 239 -36.03 35.16 43.90
C ALA A 239 -35.63 34.11 42.86
N LEU A 240 -34.48 34.30 42.18
CA LEU A 240 -33.93 33.36 41.21
C LEU A 240 -33.33 32.09 41.85
N GLY A 241 -32.92 32.11 43.12
CA GLY A 241 -32.41 30.91 43.80
C GLY A 241 -33.43 29.77 43.92
N SER A 242 -34.73 30.09 44.09
CA SER A 242 -35.80 29.07 44.13
C SER A 242 -36.29 28.65 42.74
N LEU A 243 -35.98 29.44 41.70
CA LEU A 243 -36.21 29.05 40.31
C LEU A 243 -35.02 28.26 39.75
N ASP A 244 -33.80 28.53 40.20
CA ASP A 244 -32.58 27.79 39.84
C ASP A 244 -32.66 26.35 40.35
N ASP A 245 -33.21 26.11 41.55
CA ASP A 245 -33.55 24.75 42.01
C ASP A 245 -34.66 24.10 41.16
N ALA A 246 -35.63 24.87 40.64
CA ALA A 246 -36.71 24.36 39.80
C ALA A 246 -36.25 24.10 38.34
N VAL A 247 -35.33 24.92 37.82
CA VAL A 247 -34.74 24.79 36.48
C VAL A 247 -33.64 23.74 36.49
N THR A 248 -32.82 23.63 37.54
CA THR A 248 -31.85 22.53 37.68
C THR A 248 -32.56 21.18 37.84
N LYS A 249 -33.72 21.15 38.52
CA LYS A 249 -34.57 19.97 38.57
C LYS A 249 -35.25 19.67 37.23
N ALA A 250 -35.67 20.67 36.47
CA ALA A 250 -36.25 20.50 35.13
C ALA A 250 -35.20 20.14 34.06
N ASP A 251 -33.97 20.66 34.13
CA ASP A 251 -32.84 20.28 33.29
C ASP A 251 -32.31 18.89 33.67
N ALA A 252 -32.30 18.52 34.96
CA ALA A 252 -32.01 17.14 35.37
C ALA A 252 -33.11 16.15 34.96
N GLU A 253 -34.39 16.55 34.97
CA GLU A 253 -35.51 15.75 34.43
C GLU A 253 -35.47 15.70 32.89
N ALA A 254 -35.00 16.75 32.20
CA ALA A 254 -34.79 16.79 30.74
C ALA A 254 -33.55 15.99 30.29
N ASP A 255 -32.47 16.03 31.06
CA ASP A 255 -31.25 15.23 30.86
C ASP A 255 -31.47 13.76 31.23
N ALA A 256 -32.26 13.46 32.27
CA ALA A 256 -32.68 12.09 32.57
C ALA A 256 -33.60 11.53 31.47
N SER A 257 -34.43 12.37 30.84
CA SER A 257 -35.30 11.99 29.71
C SER A 257 -34.54 11.86 28.38
N SER A 258 -33.50 12.68 28.14
CA SER A 258 -32.64 12.59 26.95
C SER A 258 -31.63 11.44 27.06
N MET A 259 -31.12 11.15 28.27
CA MET A 259 -30.26 9.99 28.54
C MET A 259 -31.01 8.65 28.53
N SER A 260 -32.30 8.63 28.89
CA SER A 260 -33.16 7.42 28.83
C SER A 260 -33.77 7.16 27.44
N TYR A 261 -33.74 8.12 26.52
CA TYR A 261 -34.24 7.93 25.15
C TYR A 261 -33.21 7.29 24.20
N GLU A 262 -31.91 7.63 24.24
CA GLU A 262 -30.97 7.12 23.21
C GLU A 262 -29.80 6.27 23.73
N THR A 263 -29.56 6.22 25.04
CA THR A 263 -28.56 5.26 25.57
C THR A 263 -29.14 3.83 25.65
N PHE A 264 -30.46 3.63 25.74
CA PHE A 264 -31.01 2.32 26.14
C PHE A 264 -32.36 1.91 25.53
N LYS A 265 -32.45 1.85 24.18
CA LYS A 265 -33.18 0.73 23.54
C LYS A 265 -32.36 0.09 22.41
N THR A 266 -31.33 -0.60 22.90
CA THR A 266 -30.76 -1.86 22.42
C THR A 266 -29.85 -1.85 21.19
N SER A 267 -28.57 -1.62 21.46
CA SER A 267 -27.52 -2.49 20.91
C SER A 267 -27.69 -3.94 21.38
N ASN A 268 -27.60 -4.85 20.41
CA ASN A 268 -27.35 -6.30 20.47
C ASN A 268 -28.59 -7.20 20.60
N ILE A 269 -28.93 -7.89 19.51
CA ILE A 269 -28.55 -9.30 19.28
C ILE A 269 -28.39 -9.47 17.75
N GLU A 270 -27.14 -9.70 17.33
CA GLU A 270 -26.91 -10.59 16.19
C GLU A 270 -27.36 -11.97 16.64
N ASP A 271 -28.48 -12.44 16.12
CA ASP A 271 -28.73 -13.87 15.91
C ASP A 271 -29.45 -13.96 14.56
N GLU A 272 -28.65 -14.40 13.58
CA GLU A 272 -29.05 -15.24 12.46
C GLU A 272 -29.83 -14.58 11.30
N ASP A 273 -29.08 -14.23 10.24
CA ASP A 273 -29.24 -14.82 8.88
C ASP A 273 -29.36 -13.81 7.71
N ASP A 274 -28.37 -13.80 6.81
CA ASP A 274 -28.38 -13.04 5.54
C ASP A 274 -29.27 -13.70 4.46
N VAL A 275 -29.84 -14.89 4.70
CA VAL A 275 -30.93 -15.47 3.87
C VAL A 275 -32.19 -14.59 3.91
N ILE A 276 -32.41 -13.85 4.99
CA ILE A 276 -33.60 -12.99 5.17
C ILE A 276 -33.51 -11.70 4.33
N LYS A 277 -32.29 -11.26 3.97
CA LYS A 277 -32.04 -10.08 3.13
C LYS A 277 -32.42 -10.32 1.66
N GLU A 278 -32.18 -11.53 1.16
CA GLU A 278 -32.55 -11.91 -0.21
C GLU A 278 -34.07 -12.13 -0.36
N ALA A 279 -34.73 -12.67 0.69
CA ALA A 279 -36.18 -12.90 0.68
C ALA A 279 -37.01 -11.60 0.64
N MET A 280 -36.55 -10.52 1.25
CA MET A 280 -37.25 -9.22 1.22
C MET A 280 -37.04 -8.44 -0.09
N LEU A 281 -35.94 -8.68 -0.80
CA LEU A 281 -35.71 -8.14 -2.14
C LEU A 281 -36.56 -8.84 -3.20
N ALA A 282 -36.85 -10.13 -3.03
CA ALA A 282 -37.78 -10.88 -3.88
C ALA A 282 -39.25 -10.48 -3.66
N ALA A 283 -39.63 -10.00 -2.47
CA ALA A 283 -41.00 -9.64 -2.11
C ALA A 283 -41.41 -8.19 -2.48
N SER A 284 -40.51 -7.35 -3.02
CA SER A 284 -40.83 -5.98 -3.47
C SER A 284 -40.46 -5.67 -4.93
N GLY A 285 -40.14 -6.70 -5.71
CA GLY A 285 -39.75 -6.57 -7.12
C GLY A 285 -40.92 -6.26 -8.06
N LYS A 286 -41.11 -4.99 -8.40
CA LYS A 286 -41.77 -4.58 -9.65
C LYS A 286 -40.82 -4.84 -10.81
N GLY A 287 -40.80 -6.09 -11.28
CA GLY A 287 -40.35 -6.45 -12.63
C GLY A 287 -41.57 -6.63 -13.55
N ALA A 288 -41.72 -5.74 -14.53
CA ALA A 288 -42.44 -6.07 -15.77
C ALA A 288 -41.57 -7.07 -16.56
N GLY A 289 -42.06 -8.02 -17.34
CA GLY A 289 -43.41 -8.44 -17.67
C GLY A 289 -43.33 -9.72 -18.52
N ALA A 290 -44.30 -10.62 -18.35
CA ALA A 290 -44.73 -11.60 -19.33
C ALA A 290 -46.21 -11.86 -19.04
N SER A 291 -47.08 -11.43 -19.95
CA SER A 291 -48.53 -11.44 -19.83
C SER A 291 -49.10 -12.85 -19.92
N ILE A 292 -50.30 -13.01 -19.39
CA ILE A 292 -51.05 -14.28 -19.31
C ILE A 292 -51.32 -14.88 -20.71
N GLU A 293 -51.29 -14.08 -21.79
CA GLU A 293 -51.29 -14.56 -23.19
C GLU A 293 -50.16 -15.57 -23.49
N ASP A 294 -48.95 -15.42 -22.93
CA ASP A 294 -47.84 -16.35 -23.17
C ASP A 294 -48.03 -17.70 -22.44
N ARG A 295 -48.90 -17.73 -21.42
CA ARG A 295 -49.21 -18.94 -20.64
C ARG A 295 -50.41 -19.71 -21.20
N MET A 296 -51.21 -19.11 -22.09
CA MET A 296 -52.31 -19.79 -22.79
C MET A 296 -51.90 -20.42 -24.13
N ASN A 297 -50.80 -19.99 -24.76
CA ASN A 297 -50.28 -20.57 -26.01
C ASN A 297 -49.28 -21.74 -25.80
N ALA A 298 -49.04 -22.16 -24.56
CA ALA A 298 -48.14 -23.26 -24.21
C ALA A 298 -48.88 -24.50 -23.65
N LEU A 299 -50.21 -24.53 -23.79
CA LEU A 299 -51.04 -25.74 -23.77
C LEU A 299 -51.38 -26.11 -25.22
#